data_AF-A0AAW1D540-F1
#
_entry.id   AF-A0AAW1D540-F1
#
_cell.length_a   1.000
_cell.length_b   1.000
_cell.length_c   1.000
_cell.angle_alpha   90.00
_cell.angle_beta   90.00
_cell.angle_gamma   90.00
#
_symmetry.space_group_name_H-M   'P 1'
#
loop_
_entity.id
_entity.type
_entity.pdbx_description
1 polymer ?
#
loop_
_entity_poly.entity_id
_entity_poly.type
_entity_poly.pdbx_seq_one_letter_code
_entity_poly.pdbx_strand_id
1 'polypeptide(L)'
;MIDIVQSVIIPCTPCIGAECDYLPKDCKYGEYRNSCGRMDCYKGPGEECGGWLDVFGVCTPSTSCKCGRCSGCSTHSQVQCWMNTDPMCN
;
A
#
# COMPACT_ATOMS: atom_id res chain seq x y z
N MET A 1 9.47 31.58 15.40
CA MET A 1 10.05 30.66 14.41
C MET A 1 8.93 29.73 14.00
N ILE A 2 8.44 29.88 12.77
CA ILE A 2 7.35 29.09 12.20
C ILE A 2 8.03 28.07 11.29
N ASP A 3 8.07 26.80 11.69
CA ASP A 3 8.73 25.76 10.91
C ASP A 3 7.85 25.40 9.69
N ILE A 4 8.38 25.69 8.51
CA ILE A 4 7.70 25.67 7.20
C ILE A 4 7.65 24.23 6.62
N VAL A 5 7.15 23.23 7.37
CA VAL A 5 7.20 21.82 6.89
C VAL A 5 5.85 21.08 6.86
N GLN A 6 4.72 21.69 7.26
CA GLN A 6 3.43 20.98 7.27
C GLN A 6 2.34 21.69 6.49
N SER A 7 2.35 21.51 5.18
CA SER A 7 1.12 21.61 4.36
C SER A 7 0.72 20.27 3.72
N VAL A 8 1.43 19.18 4.04
CA VAL A 8 0.95 17.85 3.73
C VAL A 8 0.15 17.38 4.94
N ILE A 9 -1.18 17.44 4.83
CA ILE A 9 -2.01 16.65 5.74
C ILE A 9 -1.65 15.20 5.41
N ILE A 10 -0.87 14.54 6.25
CA ILE A 10 -0.62 13.11 6.15
C ILE A 10 -1.52 12.48 7.23
N PRO A 11 -2.35 11.45 6.94
CA PRO A 11 -3.29 10.84 7.90
C PRO A 11 -2.57 10.00 8.97
N CYS A 12 -1.31 10.29 9.25
CA CYS A 12 -0.51 9.57 10.22
C CYS A 12 0.61 10.45 10.75
N THR A 13 1.03 10.16 11.98
CA THR A 13 2.25 10.71 12.55
C THR A 13 3.46 10.05 11.89
N PRO A 14 4.44 10.81 11.36
CA PRO A 14 5.70 10.24 10.89
C PRO A 14 6.37 9.35 11.94
N CYS A 15 7.06 8.30 11.54
CA CYS A 15 7.91 7.53 12.45
C CYS A 15 9.22 8.27 12.74
N ILE A 16 9.83 7.99 13.90
CA ILE A 16 11.03 8.63 14.45
C ILE A 16 11.91 7.58 15.16
N GLY A 17 12.95 7.10 14.48
CA GLY A 17 13.93 6.19 15.08
C GLY A 17 13.64 4.73 14.75
N ALA A 18 13.85 3.84 15.71
CA ALA A 18 13.89 2.39 15.46
C ALA A 18 12.55 1.80 14.99
N GLU A 19 11.42 2.42 15.33
CA GLU A 19 10.09 1.95 14.89
C GLU A 19 9.84 2.15 13.40
N CYS A 20 10.64 2.98 12.71
CA CYS A 20 10.59 3.09 11.26
C CYS A 20 10.99 1.78 10.56
N ASP A 21 11.78 0.93 11.23
CA ASP A 21 12.35 -0.29 10.66
C ASP A 21 11.73 -1.56 11.26
N TYR A 22 10.63 -1.43 12.02
CA TYR A 22 9.87 -2.58 12.49
C TYR A 22 9.26 -3.32 11.30
N LEU A 23 9.79 -4.49 11.00
CA LEU A 23 9.28 -5.30 9.91
C LEU A 23 7.92 -5.90 10.28
N PRO A 24 6.86 -5.64 9.49
CA PRO A 24 5.60 -6.33 9.63
C PRO A 24 5.79 -7.84 9.44
N LYS A 25 5.03 -8.63 10.18
CA LYS A 25 5.08 -10.09 10.09
C LYS A 25 4.15 -10.58 8.97
N ASP A 26 4.53 -11.70 8.36
CA ASP A 26 3.69 -12.45 7.43
C ASP A 26 3.27 -11.68 6.16
N CYS A 27 4.13 -10.80 5.64
CA CYS A 27 3.88 -10.10 4.39
C CYS A 27 3.99 -11.02 3.17
N LYS A 28 2.86 -11.67 2.84
CA LYS A 28 2.74 -12.61 1.73
C LYS A 28 3.21 -12.06 0.38
N TYR A 29 3.11 -10.74 0.15
CA TYR A 29 3.44 -10.07 -1.11
C TYR A 29 4.65 -9.13 -1.02
N GLY A 30 5.45 -9.27 0.04
CA GLY A 30 6.60 -8.42 0.35
C GLY A 30 6.25 -7.17 1.14
N GLU A 31 7.27 -6.45 1.60
CA GLU A 31 7.11 -5.20 2.36
C GLU A 31 7.42 -3.95 1.52
N TYR A 32 6.91 -2.81 1.98
CA TYR A 32 7.22 -1.49 1.44
C TYR A 32 7.27 -0.45 2.56
N ARG A 33 7.86 0.72 2.27
CA ARG A 33 7.85 1.86 3.19
C ARG A 33 6.69 2.79 2.84
N ASN A 34 5.77 2.99 3.77
CA ASN A 34 4.60 3.83 3.56
C ASN A 34 4.94 5.34 3.68
N SER A 35 3.96 6.20 3.37
CA SER A 35 4.12 7.66 3.42
C SER A 35 4.43 8.22 4.81
N CYS A 36 4.21 7.44 5.86
CA CYS A 36 4.57 7.79 7.25
C CYS A 36 6.00 7.38 7.60
N GLY A 37 6.72 6.72 6.69
CA GLY A 37 8.05 6.19 6.88
C GLY A 37 8.13 4.81 7.53
N ARG A 38 7.01 4.13 7.81
CA ARG A 38 7.00 2.78 8.43
C ARG A 38 7.02 1.68 7.38
N MET A 39 7.53 0.51 7.75
CA MET A 39 7.39 -0.71 6.93
C MET A 39 5.96 -1.25 7.05
N ASP A 40 5.37 -1.64 5.91
CA ASP A 40 4.03 -2.20 5.79
C ASP A 40 4.00 -3.31 4.73
N CYS A 41 2.96 -4.14 4.72
CA CYS A 41 2.82 -5.21 3.74
C CYS A 41 2.13 -4.72 2.46
N TYR A 42 2.65 -5.13 1.31
CA TYR A 42 1.90 -4.98 0.06
C TYR A 42 0.59 -5.79 0.10
N LYS A 43 -0.42 -5.27 -0.58
CA LYS A 43 -1.70 -5.92 -0.85
C LYS A 43 -1.63 -6.79 -2.10
N GLY A 44 -2.30 -7.93 -2.02
CA GLY A 44 -2.39 -8.92 -3.08
C GLY A 44 -3.59 -8.71 -4.02
N PRO A 45 -3.63 -9.44 -5.14
CA PRO A 45 -4.76 -9.43 -6.07
C PRO A 45 -6.10 -9.65 -5.35
N GLY A 46 -7.06 -8.75 -5.59
CA GLY A 46 -8.41 -8.80 -5.04
C GLY A 46 -8.58 -8.20 -3.63
N GLU A 47 -7.48 -7.90 -2.94
CA GLU A 47 -7.48 -7.19 -1.66
C GLU A 47 -7.73 -5.69 -1.86
N GLU A 48 -8.23 -5.05 -0.80
CA GLU A 48 -8.53 -3.62 -0.81
C GLU A 48 -7.27 -2.76 -0.91
N CYS A 49 -7.38 -1.61 -1.60
CA CYS A 49 -6.26 -0.70 -1.83
C CYS A 49 -6.71 0.74 -2.07
N GLY A 50 -5.74 1.65 -2.04
CA GLY A 50 -5.93 3.05 -2.36
C GLY A 50 -6.61 3.83 -1.23
N GLY A 51 -7.52 4.73 -1.60
CA GLY A 51 -8.00 5.76 -0.69
C GLY A 51 -6.99 6.91 -0.57
N TRP A 52 -7.33 7.93 0.22
CA TRP A 52 -6.46 9.07 0.38
C TRP A 52 -5.16 8.67 1.11
N LEU A 53 -4.01 8.90 0.47
CA LEU A 53 -2.68 8.48 0.91
C LEU A 53 -2.60 6.98 1.24
N ASP A 54 -3.27 6.15 0.43
CA ASP A 54 -3.21 4.69 0.48
C ASP A 54 -3.62 4.09 1.84
N VAL A 55 -4.58 4.74 2.54
CA VAL A 55 -5.09 4.28 3.84
C VAL A 55 -5.66 2.85 3.81
N PHE A 56 -6.15 2.39 2.65
CA PHE A 56 -6.62 1.00 2.48
C PHE A 56 -5.51 0.04 2.06
N GLY A 57 -4.32 0.55 1.74
CA GLY A 57 -3.13 -0.21 1.41
C GLY A 57 -2.63 -0.01 -0.02
N VAL A 58 -1.37 -0.42 -0.23
CA VAL A 58 -0.69 -0.34 -1.54
C VAL A 58 -0.55 -1.74 -2.12
N CYS A 59 -0.93 -1.88 -3.39
CA CYS A 59 -0.79 -3.14 -4.12
C CYS A 59 0.67 -3.53 -4.36
N THR A 60 0.95 -4.83 -4.48
CA THR A 60 2.25 -5.33 -4.92
C THR A 60 2.65 -4.74 -6.28
N PRO A 61 3.96 -4.54 -6.58
CA PRO A 61 4.41 -3.87 -7.82
C PRO A 61 3.93 -4.48 -9.14
N SER A 62 3.47 -5.73 -9.13
CA SER A 62 2.94 -6.44 -10.32
C SER A 62 1.44 -6.26 -10.54
N THR A 63 0.76 -5.52 -9.66
CA THR A 63 -0.69 -5.27 -9.71
C THR A 63 -1.00 -3.78 -9.59
N SER A 64 -2.22 -3.36 -9.92
CA SER A 64 -2.63 -1.96 -9.87
C SER A 64 -3.94 -1.78 -9.12
N CYS A 65 -4.06 -0.72 -8.33
CA CYS A 65 -5.30 -0.44 -7.62
C CYS A 65 -6.39 0.06 -8.59
N LYS A 66 -7.43 -0.73 -8.81
CA LYS A 66 -8.60 -0.35 -9.63
C LYS A 66 -9.88 -0.55 -8.83
N CYS A 67 -10.67 0.53 -8.70
CA CYS A 67 -11.90 0.55 -7.90
C CYS A 67 -11.75 -0.04 -6.50
N GLY A 68 -10.69 0.39 -5.82
CA GLY A 68 -10.42 0.00 -4.44
C GLY A 68 -9.91 -1.43 -4.27
N ARG A 69 -9.55 -2.14 -5.35
CA ARG A 69 -8.94 -3.48 -5.26
C ARG A 69 -7.75 -3.68 -6.19
N CYS A 70 -6.79 -4.48 -5.75
CA CYS A 70 -5.61 -4.79 -6.56
C CYS A 70 -5.95 -5.69 -7.74
N SER A 71 -5.84 -5.15 -8.95
CA SER A 71 -6.07 -5.84 -10.24
C SER A 71 -4.78 -6.28 -10.90
N GLY A 72 -4.80 -7.45 -11.51
CA GLY A 72 -3.66 -8.08 -12.16
C GLY A 72 -3.25 -9.38 -11.49
N CYS A 73 -2.04 -9.84 -11.81
CA CYS A 73 -1.48 -11.07 -11.26
C CYS A 73 -0.25 -10.77 -10.42
N SER A 74 -0.23 -11.27 -9.19
CA SER A 74 0.98 -11.32 -8.39
C SER A 74 1.90 -12.41 -8.93
N THR A 75 3.19 -12.07 -9.11
CA THR A 75 4.26 -13.04 -9.39
C THR A 75 4.98 -13.51 -8.12
N HIS A 76 4.57 -13.02 -6.94
CA HIS A 76 5.20 -13.34 -5.66
C HIS A 76 4.75 -14.71 -5.14
N SER A 77 5.70 -15.62 -4.94
CA SER A 77 5.57 -17.00 -4.41
C SER A 77 4.69 -17.97 -5.23
N GLN A 78 3.50 -17.56 -5.65
CA GLN A 78 2.57 -18.31 -6.50
C GLN A 78 1.79 -17.32 -7.37
N VAL A 79 1.55 -17.68 -8.64
CA VAL A 79 0.75 -16.83 -9.53
C VAL A 79 -0.69 -16.81 -9.03
N GLN A 80 -1.09 -15.68 -8.45
CA GLN A 80 -2.47 -15.41 -8.05
C GLN A 80 -2.96 -14.21 -8.86
N CYS A 81 -4.18 -14.30 -9.38
CA CYS A 81 -4.73 -13.25 -10.23
C CYS A 81 -6.10 -12.83 -9.74
N TRP A 82 -6.36 -11.53 -9.82
CA TRP A 82 -7.70 -10.98 -9.69
C TRP A 82 -7.90 -9.97 -10.81
N MET A 83 -8.92 -10.20 -11.63
CA MET A 83 -9.28 -9.31 -12.70
C MET A 83 -10.55 -8.58 -12.30
N ASN A 84 -10.47 -7.26 -12.22
CA ASN A 84 -11.67 -6.46 -12.06
C ASN A 84 -12.53 -6.66 -13.32
N THR A 85 -13.78 -7.09 -13.13
CA THR A 85 -14.74 -7.31 -14.22
C THR A 85 -15.78 -6.20 -14.28
N ASP A 86 -15.72 -5.23 -13.38
CA ASP A 86 -16.60 -4.06 -13.40
C ASP A 86 -16.23 -3.19 -14.61
N PRO A 87 -17.15 -3.04 -15.58
CA PRO A 87 -16.90 -2.27 -16.79
C PRO A 87 -16.72 -0.77 -16.52
N MET A 88 -17.18 -0.26 -15.37
CA MET A 88 -16.96 1.14 -14.97
C MET A 88 -15.54 1.38 -14.43
N CYS A 89 -14.80 0.30 -14.17
CA CYS A 89 -13.48 0.31 -13.55
C CYS A 89 -12.33 -0.06 -14.50
N ASN A 90 -12.62 -0.21 -15.80
CA ASN A 90 -11.66 -0.67 -16.80
C ASN A 90 -10.76 0.44 -17.33
#